data_AF-A0A538SUG8-F1
#
_entry.id   AF-A0A538SUG8-F1
#
_cell.length_a   1.000
_cell.length_b   1.000
_cell.length_c   1.000
_cell.angle_alpha   90.00
_cell.angle_beta   90.00
_cell.angle_gamma   90.00
#
_symmetry.space_group_name_H-M   'P 1'
#
loop_
_entity.id
_entity.type
_entity.pdbx_description
1 polymer ?
#
loop_
_entity_poly.entity_id
_entity_poly.type
_entity_poly.pdbx_seq_one_letter_code
_entity_poly.pdbx_strand_id
1 'polypeptide(L)'
;MEQIPLWSPKPAPAVRSSIPLLSKSRFLAGLQCHKRLYFECYRSVPRDPLPPATEALFEAGARVGILARGLFAGGVRIESPEADLETTAVMNQPGKRPIYEAA
;
A
#
# COMPACT_ATOMS: atom_id res chain seq x y z
N MET A 1 11.01 -3.91 -32.74
CA MET A 1 10.30 -4.73 -31.73
C MET A 1 11.12 -6.01 -31.57
N GLU A 2 12.19 -5.95 -30.79
CA GLU A 2 13.08 -7.11 -30.61
C GLU A 2 12.45 -8.06 -29.60
N GLN A 3 11.92 -9.18 -30.10
CA GLN A 3 11.50 -10.28 -29.26
C GLN A 3 12.74 -10.95 -28.67
N ILE A 4 12.78 -11.07 -27.35
CA ILE A 4 13.84 -11.80 -26.66
C ILE A 4 13.69 -13.29 -27.04
N PRO A 5 14.70 -13.93 -27.66
CA PRO A 5 14.60 -15.34 -28.03
C PRO A 5 14.53 -16.22 -26.78
N LEU A 6 13.51 -17.10 -26.75
CA LEU A 6 13.20 -18.05 -25.68
C LEU A 6 14.36 -19.03 -25.35
N TRP A 7 15.41 -19.09 -26.17
CA TRP A 7 16.56 -20.00 -26.05
C TRP A 7 17.89 -19.28 -25.78
N SER A 8 17.86 -18.01 -25.35
CA SER A 8 19.10 -17.32 -24.97
C SER A 8 19.74 -18.04 -23.77
N PRO A 9 21.07 -18.28 -23.74
CA PRO A 9 21.77 -18.89 -22.59
C PRO A 9 21.79 -17.98 -21.36
N LYS A 10 21.12 -16.83 -21.43
CA LYS A 10 20.97 -15.89 -20.35
C LYS A 10 20.13 -16.57 -19.27
N PRO A 11 20.66 -16.70 -18.03
CA PRO A 11 19.90 -17.28 -16.95
C PRO A 11 18.56 -16.55 -16.84
N ALA A 12 17.48 -17.33 -16.63
CA ALA A 12 16.17 -16.76 -16.37
C ALA A 12 16.31 -15.63 -15.34
N PRO A 13 15.69 -14.46 -15.56
CA PRO A 13 15.80 -13.36 -14.62
C PRO A 13 15.49 -13.89 -13.21
N ALA A 14 16.30 -13.46 -12.24
CA ALA A 14 16.28 -13.96 -10.87
C ALA A 14 14.84 -14.22 -10.42
N VAL A 15 14.53 -15.49 -10.11
CA VAL A 15 13.23 -15.89 -9.58
C VAL A 15 12.96 -15.00 -8.37
N ARG A 16 11.85 -14.27 -8.41
CA ARG A 16 11.48 -13.37 -7.31
C ARG A 16 11.42 -14.19 -6.03
N SER A 17 12.21 -13.81 -5.04
CA SER A 17 12.35 -14.55 -3.78
C SER A 17 11.13 -14.43 -2.87
N SER A 18 10.28 -13.42 -3.08
CA SER A 18 9.01 -13.24 -2.38
C SER A 18 8.04 -12.36 -3.18
N ILE A 19 6.74 -12.52 -2.93
CA ILE A 19 5.69 -11.61 -3.39
C ILE A 19 5.51 -10.56 -2.28
N PRO A 20 5.74 -9.27 -2.54
CA PRO A 20 5.52 -8.23 -1.55
C PRO A 20 4.06 -8.18 -1.11
N LEU A 21 3.84 -7.85 0.17
CA LEU A 21 2.50 -7.72 0.73
C LEU A 21 1.64 -6.73 -0.10
N LEU A 22 0.39 -7.10 -0.34
CA LEU A 22 -0.56 -6.25 -1.05
C LEU A 22 -1.03 -5.14 -0.11
N SER A 23 -0.62 -3.90 -0.38
CA SER A 23 -1.19 -2.71 0.25
C SER A 23 -2.29 -2.11 -0.64
N LYS A 24 -3.13 -1.23 -0.08
CA LYS A 24 -4.10 -0.45 -0.87
C LYS A 24 -3.42 0.32 -2.00
N SER A 25 -2.27 0.94 -1.73
CA SER A 25 -1.51 1.68 -2.73
C SER A 25 -1.05 0.78 -3.88
N ARG A 26 -0.58 -0.44 -3.58
CA ARG A 26 -0.18 -1.43 -4.59
C ARG A 26 -1.38 -1.97 -5.36
N PHE A 27 -2.50 -2.22 -4.70
CA PHE A 27 -3.74 -2.62 -5.37
C PHE A 27 -4.19 -1.55 -6.39
N LEU A 28 -4.26 -0.28 -5.96
CA LEU A 28 -4.57 0.84 -6.83
C LEU A 28 -3.54 1.00 -7.96
N ALA A 29 -2.25 0.83 -7.68
CA ALA A 29 -1.21 0.86 -8.70
C ALA A 29 -1.42 -0.23 -9.76
N GLY A 30 -1.84 -1.43 -9.35
CA GLY A 30 -2.20 -2.52 -10.25
C GLY A 30 -3.38 -2.17 -11.16
N LEU A 31 -4.46 -1.62 -10.59
CA LEU A 31 -5.64 -1.17 -11.34
C LEU A 31 -5.30 -0.07 -12.36
N GLN A 32 -4.35 0.81 -12.04
CA GLN A 32 -3.95 1.89 -12.94
C GLN A 32 -2.96 1.42 -14.01
N CYS A 33 -1.94 0.64 -13.63
CA CYS A 33 -0.90 0.17 -14.52
C CYS A 33 -0.09 -0.99 -13.91
N HIS A 34 -0.14 -2.17 -14.52
CA HIS A 34 0.65 -3.33 -14.06
C HIS A 34 2.17 -3.07 -14.00
N LYS A 35 2.71 -2.22 -14.89
CA LYS A 35 4.13 -1.83 -14.88
C LYS A 35 4.46 -0.95 -13.67
N ARG A 36 3.53 -0.08 -13.25
CA ARG A 36 3.68 0.71 -12.03
C ARG A 36 3.71 -0.20 -10.80
N LEU A 37 2.77 -1.14 -10.71
CA LEU A 37 2.77 -2.16 -9.65
C LEU A 37 4.09 -2.95 -9.61
N TYR A 38 4.59 -3.37 -10.77
CA TYR A 38 5.89 -4.05 -10.87
C TYR A 38 7.00 -3.21 -10.23
N PHE A 39 7.10 -1.92 -10.55
CA PHE A 39 8.13 -1.06 -9.98
C PHE A 39 7.93 -0.86 -8.46
N GLU A 40 6.72 -0.57 -8.00
CA GLU A 40 6.43 -0.42 -6.56
C GLU A 40 6.73 -1.68 -5.73
N CYS A 41 6.65 -2.87 -6.33
CA CYS A 41 6.93 -4.13 -5.67
C CYS A 41 8.40 -4.56 -5.72
N TYR A 42 9.08 -4.35 -6.85
CA TYR A 42 10.36 -5.04 -7.12
C TYR A 42 11.51 -4.11 -7.49
N ARG A 43 11.25 -2.82 -7.69
CA ARG A 43 12.28 -1.85 -8.05
C ARG A 43 11.87 -0.47 -7.58
N SER A 44 12.33 -0.10 -6.39
CA SER A 44 12.15 1.23 -5.84
C SER A 44 12.88 2.24 -6.73
N VAL A 45 12.15 2.83 -7.67
CA VAL A 45 12.60 3.98 -8.44
C VAL A 45 12.11 5.22 -7.69
N PRO A 46 12.95 6.25 -7.50
CA PRO A 46 12.49 7.52 -6.94
C PRO A 46 11.25 7.99 -7.73
N ARG A 47 10.16 8.24 -7.01
CA ARG A 47 8.98 8.86 -7.63
C ARG A 47 9.27 10.34 -7.81
N ASP A 48 8.75 10.90 -8.90
CA ASP A 48 8.70 12.35 -9.05
C ASP A 48 7.95 12.95 -7.86
N PRO A 49 8.37 14.15 -7.40
CA PRO A 49 7.65 14.85 -6.35
C PRO A 49 6.20 15.07 -6.76
N LEU A 50 5.30 15.03 -5.77
CA LEU A 50 3.91 15.31 -6.03
C LEU A 50 3.74 16.79 -6.37
N PRO A 51 2.83 17.15 -7.29
CA PRO A 51 2.46 18.55 -7.48
C PRO A 51 1.93 19.14 -6.16
N PRO A 52 2.22 20.42 -5.83
CA PRO A 52 1.78 21.02 -4.57
C PRO A 52 0.27 20.94 -4.31
N ALA A 53 -0.53 21.03 -5.37
CA ALA A 53 -1.98 20.86 -5.28
C ALA A 53 -2.39 19.44 -4.84
N THR A 54 -1.68 18.42 -5.31
CA THR A 54 -1.91 17.02 -4.92
C THR A 54 -1.50 16.78 -3.47
N GLU A 55 -0.36 17.33 -3.04
CA GLU A 55 0.07 17.27 -1.64
C GLU A 55 -0.96 17.91 -0.70
N ALA A 56 -1.45 19.11 -1.05
CA ALA A 56 -2.46 19.81 -0.28
C ALA A 56 -3.78 19.01 -0.13
N LEU A 57 -4.19 18.30 -1.19
CA LEU A 57 -5.35 17.41 -1.14
C LEU A 57 -5.14 16.21 -0.21
N PHE A 58 -3.95 15.59 -0.26
CA PHE A 58 -3.62 14.48 0.63
C PHE A 58 -3.54 14.92 2.09
N GLU A 59 -2.94 16.07 2.37
CA GLU A 59 -2.94 16.64 3.71
C GLU A 59 -4.34 16.98 4.20
N ALA A 60 -5.19 17.56 3.35
CA ALA A 60 -6.57 17.84 3.70
C ALA A 60 -7.32 16.56 4.08
N GLY A 61 -7.17 15.50 3.28
CA GLY A 61 -7.71 14.17 3.60
C GLY A 61 -7.18 13.62 4.92
N ALA A 62 -5.88 13.75 5.20
CA ALA A 62 -5.28 13.32 6.45
C ALA A 62 -5.85 14.07 7.66
N ARG A 63 -6.02 15.40 7.56
CA ARG A 63 -6.64 16.23 8.60
C ARG A 63 -8.08 15.82 8.88
N VAL A 64 -8.87 15.59 7.82
CA VAL A 64 -10.25 15.09 7.96
C VAL A 64 -10.26 13.73 8.65
N GLY A 65 -9.37 12.82 8.26
CA GLY A 65 -9.24 11.51 8.90
C GLY A 65 -8.89 11.60 10.39
N ILE A 66 -8.00 12.52 10.78
CA ILE A 66 -7.68 12.77 12.19
C ILE A 66 -8.91 13.28 12.95
N LEU A 67 -9.65 14.25 12.41
CA LEU A 67 -10.85 14.78 13.05
C LEU A 67 -11.96 13.73 13.17
N ALA A 68 -12.16 12.92 12.14
CA ALA A 68 -13.18 11.86 12.11
C ALA A 68 -12.98 10.83 13.23
N ARG A 69 -11.73 10.55 13.62
CA ARG A 69 -11.44 9.64 14.75
C ARG A 69 -11.97 10.16 16.08
N GLY A 70 -12.08 11.48 16.23
CA GLY A 70 -12.65 12.11 17.42
C GLY A 70 -14.16 11.91 17.57
N LEU A 71 -14.86 11.52 16.50
CA LEU A 71 -16.31 11.29 16.53
C LEU A 71 -16.69 9.99 17.25
N PHE A 72 -15.77 9.02 17.33
CA PHE A 72 -16.02 7.73 17.97
C PHE A 72 -14.95 7.45 19.03
N ALA A 73 -15.33 7.66 20.29
CA ALA A 73 -14.46 7.47 21.44
C ALA A 73 -14.02 6.01 21.60
N GLY A 74 -12.81 5.81 22.14
CA GLY A 74 -12.26 4.48 22.43
C GLY A 74 -11.81 3.68 21.21
N GLY A 75 -11.67 4.32 20.04
CA GLY A 75 -11.15 3.67 18.84
C GLY A 75 -9.66 3.32 18.92
N VAL A 76 -9.27 2.28 18.19
CA VAL A 76 -7.90 1.76 18.13
C VAL A 76 -7.29 2.13 16.79
N ARG A 77 -6.08 2.71 16.81
CA ARG A 77 -5.33 3.03 15.60
C ARG A 77 -4.27 1.95 15.34
N ILE A 78 -4.24 1.47 14.11
CA ILE A 78 -3.28 0.48 13.62
C ILE A 78 -2.33 1.19 12.65
N GLU A 79 -1.04 1.20 12.99
CA GLU A 79 0.01 1.91 12.24
C GLU A 79 1.03 0.95 11.60
N SER A 80 0.88 -0.36 11.80
CA SER A 80 1.86 -1.37 11.37
C SER A 80 1.84 -1.62 9.85
N PRO A 81 2.99 -1.86 9.21
CA PRO A 81 3.05 -2.45 7.87
C PRO A 81 2.43 -3.86 7.79
N GLU A 82 2.23 -4.51 8.92
CA GLU A 82 1.55 -5.80 9.10
C GLU A 82 0.12 -5.60 9.63
N ALA A 83 -0.56 -4.54 9.15
CA ALA A 83 -1.86 -4.11 9.63
C ALA A 83 -2.89 -5.25 9.71
N ASP A 84 -2.85 -6.21 8.78
CA ASP A 84 -3.81 -7.33 8.72
C ASP A 84 -3.83 -8.17 10.01
N LEU A 85 -2.66 -8.50 10.57
CA LEU A 85 -2.56 -9.32 11.78
C LEU A 85 -3.06 -8.57 13.00
N GLU A 86 -2.69 -7.30 13.10
CA GLU A 86 -3.08 -6.43 14.20
C GLU A 86 -4.58 -6.13 14.16
N THR A 87 -5.12 -5.84 12.97
CA THR A 87 -6.57 -5.66 12.74
C THR A 87 -7.32 -6.91 13.12
N THR A 88 -6.84 -8.10 12.72
CA THR A 88 -7.47 -9.38 13.07
C THR A 88 -7.47 -9.59 14.58
N ALA A 89 -6.37 -9.29 15.27
CA ALA A 89 -6.28 -9.41 16.72
C ALA A 89 -7.27 -8.48 17.44
N VAL A 90 -7.39 -7.22 16.99
CA VAL A 90 -8.33 -6.23 17.59
C VAL A 90 -9.78 -6.62 17.30
N MET A 91 -10.10 -7.09 16.09
CA MET A 91 -11.45 -7.54 15.70
C MET A 91 -11.96 -8.71 16.54
N ASN A 92 -11.06 -9.55 17.05
CA ASN A 92 -11.39 -10.71 17.88
C ASN A 92 -11.61 -10.37 19.36
N GLN A 93 -11.38 -9.12 19.80
CA GLN A 93 -11.57 -8.72 21.19
C GLN A 93 -13.05 -8.46 21.52
N PRO A 94 -13.50 -8.81 22.75
CA PRO A 94 -14.84 -8.47 23.21
C PRO A 94 -15.00 -6.95 23.39
N GLY A 95 -16.13 -6.42 22.93
CA GLY A 95 -16.40 -4.99 22.89
C GLY A 95 -15.96 -4.39 21.55
N LYS A 96 -16.92 -4.24 20.63
CA LYS A 96 -16.66 -3.69 19.30
C LYS A 96 -16.23 -2.23 19.44
N ARG A 97 -14.99 -1.93 19.08
CA ARG A 97 -14.44 -0.56 19.03
C ARG A 97 -14.21 -0.15 17.59
N PRO A 98 -14.30 1.15 17.27
CA PRO A 98 -13.85 1.65 15.98
C PRO A 98 -12.38 1.28 15.75
N ILE A 99 -12.05 0.77 14.58
CA ILE A 99 -10.67 0.48 14.17
C ILE A 99 -10.29 1.46 13.07
N TYR A 100 -9.11 2.06 13.20
CA TYR A 100 -8.57 3.01 12.24
C TYR A 100 -7.24 2.48 11.69
N GLU A 101 -7.26 2.01 10.46
CA GLU A 101 -6.06 1.64 9.72
C GLU A 101 -5.60 2.79 8.81
N ALA A 102 -4.29 2.85 8.53
CA ALA A 102 -3.81 3.70 7.45
C ALA A 102 -4.31 3.13 6.12
N ALA A 103 -5.01 3.95 5.33
CA ALA A 103 -5.45 3.59 3.98
C ALA A 103 -4.26 3.50 3.03
#